data_AF-D4DHZ8-F1
#
_entry.id   AF-D4DHZ8-F1
#
_cell.length_a   1.000
_cell.length_b   1.000
_cell.length_c   1.000
_cell.angle_alpha   90.00
_cell.angle_beta   90.00
_cell.angle_gamma   90.00
#
_symmetry.space_group_name_H-M   'P 1'
#
loop_
_entity.id
_entity.type
_entity.pdbx_description
1 polymer ?
#
loop_
_entity_poly.entity_id
_entity_poly.type
_entity_poly.pdbx_seq_one_letter_code
_entity_poly.pdbx_strand_id
1 'polypeptide(L)'
;GKRLFIKDMAYYIMPPDAQPATRVASLQIPKRGIGTNMDTNGASSNGVARAQDSETPHRTNGSISAPETNPEADNPTVIPQELLSKFHFAFLIRDPHYSIPSYYRCTIPPLDDVTGFYEFYENESGYDELRRFFDYLRKIQFVGPSHASTVHTGNANATLNGTVNGTTNGTTNGIHSEPEKVEICVVDADDLLDNPAAVIERFCKSVGEEYTPEMLQWSSEKDQKVAHDAFAKWHGFHDDALGSKSLRPRAHGVAIFGTCTADTYSSVANKKKAAKTEEEFDAEWKEKYGEKGAKIIRSAVDRNMADYRYLKKFAMKI
;
A
#
# COMPACT_ATOMS: atom_id res chain seq x y z
N GLY A 1 -17.69 6.24 0.60
CA GLY A 1 -16.59 5.95 1.54
C GLY A 1 -15.32 6.60 1.06
N LYS A 2 -14.36 6.82 1.96
CA LYS A 2 -12.98 7.20 1.59
C LYS A 2 -12.38 6.08 0.73
N ARG A 3 -11.61 6.40 -0.30
CA ARG A 3 -10.93 5.37 -1.11
C ARG A 3 -9.61 5.04 -0.44
N LEU A 4 -9.50 3.88 0.18
CA LEU A 4 -8.26 3.48 0.84
C LEU A 4 -7.25 2.98 -0.20
N PHE A 5 -6.03 3.48 -0.09
CA PHE A 5 -4.88 2.98 -0.84
C PHE A 5 -3.87 2.42 0.16
N ILE A 6 -3.90 1.09 0.32
CA ILE A 6 -3.04 0.36 1.25
C ILE A 6 -1.86 -0.20 0.46
N LYS A 7 -0.63 0.08 0.89
CA LYS A 7 0.58 -0.45 0.27
C LYS A 7 1.59 -0.99 1.26
N ASP A 8 2.11 -2.16 0.95
CA ASP A 8 3.25 -2.83 1.55
C ASP A 8 4.51 -2.79 0.67
N MET A 9 4.34 -2.51 -0.63
CA MET A 9 5.40 -2.20 -1.60
C MET A 9 4.93 -1.17 -2.63
N ALA A 10 5.87 -0.42 -3.21
CA ALA A 10 5.57 0.59 -4.24
C ALA A 10 6.37 0.41 -5.55
N TYR A 11 7.04 -0.73 -5.73
CA TYR A 11 7.90 -1.00 -6.89
C TYR A 11 7.22 -0.68 -8.24
N TYR A 12 6.03 -1.21 -8.51
CA TYR A 12 5.36 -1.03 -9.80
C TYR A 12 4.71 0.34 -10.05
N ILE A 13 4.69 1.24 -9.06
CA ILE A 13 4.16 2.60 -9.21
C ILE A 13 5.28 3.65 -9.24
N MET A 14 6.52 3.21 -9.05
CA MET A 14 7.73 3.99 -9.13
C MET A 14 8.55 3.51 -10.33
N PRO A 15 9.27 4.40 -11.03
CA PRO A 15 10.25 3.96 -12.00
C PRO A 15 11.35 3.16 -11.30
N PRO A 16 11.83 2.06 -11.89
CA PRO A 16 12.95 1.31 -11.34
C PRO A 16 14.20 2.18 -11.28
N ASP A 17 15.12 1.85 -10.38
CA ASP A 17 16.47 2.44 -10.31
C ASP A 17 16.50 3.98 -10.25
N ALA A 18 15.51 4.56 -9.57
CA ALA A 18 15.35 6.01 -9.41
C ALA A 18 15.26 6.81 -10.73
N GLN A 19 14.85 6.17 -11.82
CA GLN A 19 14.64 6.83 -13.10
C GLN A 19 13.50 7.87 -13.02
N PRO A 20 13.45 8.87 -13.94
CA PRO A 20 12.36 9.83 -13.98
C PRO A 20 11.00 9.16 -14.29
N ALA A 21 9.95 9.59 -13.60
CA ALA A 21 8.62 9.05 -13.81
C ALA A 21 7.99 9.55 -15.10
N THR A 22 7.51 8.62 -15.93
CA THR A 22 6.72 8.93 -17.13
C THR A 22 5.29 8.46 -16.88
N ARG A 23 4.29 9.30 -17.18
CA ARG A 23 2.87 8.92 -17.01
C ARG A 23 2.53 7.76 -17.92
N VAL A 24 1.97 6.68 -17.36
CA VAL A 24 1.45 5.57 -18.16
C VAL A 24 0.20 6.01 -18.93
N ALA A 25 0.17 5.69 -20.24
CA ALA A 25 -0.91 6.11 -21.14
C ALA A 25 -2.30 5.67 -20.66
N SER A 26 -2.40 4.53 -19.97
CA SER A 26 -3.65 4.00 -19.42
C SER A 26 -4.24 4.82 -18.26
N LEU A 27 -3.44 5.67 -17.59
CA LEU A 27 -3.89 6.53 -16.49
C LEU A 27 -4.20 7.97 -16.92
N GLN A 28 -4.20 8.24 -18.23
CA GLN A 28 -4.56 9.54 -18.76
C GLN A 28 -6.07 9.75 -18.62
N ILE A 29 -6.46 10.72 -17.79
CA ILE A 29 -7.85 11.12 -17.63
C ILE A 29 -8.25 11.85 -18.93
N PRO A 30 -9.22 11.34 -19.72
CA PRO A 30 -9.69 12.05 -20.89
C PRO A 30 -10.26 13.40 -20.45
N LYS A 31 -9.76 14.51 -20.99
CA LYS A 31 -10.40 15.81 -20.82
C LYS A 31 -11.80 15.72 -21.42
N ARG A 32 -12.85 15.66 -20.60
CA ARG A 32 -14.24 15.86 -21.05
C ARG A 32 -14.42 17.32 -21.43
N GLY A 33 -14.04 17.67 -22.65
CA GLY A 33 -14.46 18.90 -23.29
C GLY A 33 -15.77 18.64 -24.04
N ILE A 34 -16.91 19.00 -23.43
CA ILE A 34 -18.10 19.35 -24.22
C ILE A 34 -17.77 20.70 -24.83
N GLY A 35 -17.23 20.69 -26.04
CA GLY A 35 -17.12 21.90 -26.85
C GLY A 35 -18.51 22.25 -27.36
N THR A 36 -19.25 23.09 -26.64
CA THR A 36 -20.31 23.88 -27.26
C THR A 36 -19.65 25.01 -28.05
N ASN A 37 -19.12 24.68 -29.23
CA ASN A 37 -19.07 25.62 -30.33
C ASN A 37 -20.01 25.07 -31.39
N MET A 38 -21.24 25.61 -31.39
CA MET A 38 -22.05 25.64 -32.59
C MET A 38 -21.21 26.33 -33.66
N ASP A 39 -20.83 25.60 -34.70
CA ASP A 39 -20.76 26.09 -36.08
C ASP A 39 -20.70 24.89 -37.05
N THR A 40 -21.90 24.56 -37.52
CA THR A 40 -22.26 24.02 -38.85
C THR A 40 -21.57 22.78 -39.46
N ASN A 41 -22.46 21.86 -39.82
CA ASN A 41 -22.47 20.97 -40.99
C ASN A 41 -21.70 19.63 -40.94
N GLY A 42 -22.42 18.60 -40.54
CA GLY A 42 -22.91 17.64 -41.55
C GLY A 42 -22.45 16.18 -41.43
N ALA A 43 -23.47 15.33 -41.26
CA ALA A 43 -23.57 13.94 -41.74
C ALA A 43 -22.79 12.82 -41.02
N SER A 44 -23.55 12.08 -40.21
CA SER A 44 -23.33 10.66 -39.92
C SER A 44 -23.40 9.81 -41.21
N SER A 45 -22.50 8.84 -41.38
CA SER A 45 -22.86 7.51 -41.91
C SER A 45 -21.77 6.46 -41.70
N ASN A 46 -22.20 5.28 -41.26
CA ASN A 46 -21.49 4.00 -41.39
C ASN A 46 -21.39 3.62 -42.87
N GLY A 47 -20.28 3.04 -43.32
CA GLY A 47 -20.17 2.53 -44.69
C GLY A 47 -18.89 1.77 -44.98
N VAL A 48 -19.04 0.57 -45.53
CA VAL A 48 -18.02 -0.47 -45.71
C VAL A 48 -17.30 -0.36 -47.06
N ALA A 49 -16.02 -0.75 -47.08
CA ALA A 49 -15.27 -1.45 -48.13
C ALA A 49 -14.82 -0.79 -49.46
N ARG A 50 -13.52 -1.05 -49.71
CA ARG A 50 -12.85 -1.58 -50.93
C ARG A 50 -12.04 -0.61 -51.80
N ALA A 51 -10.85 -1.11 -52.14
CA ALA A 51 -9.77 -0.53 -52.90
C ALA A 51 -10.06 -0.35 -54.40
N GLN A 52 -9.55 0.73 -55.00
CA GLN A 52 -8.62 0.71 -56.14
C GLN A 52 -8.11 2.13 -56.51
N ASP A 53 -6.79 2.19 -56.68
CA ASP A 53 -5.93 2.99 -57.56
C ASP A 53 -6.14 4.49 -57.86
N SER A 54 -5.06 5.21 -57.53
CA SER A 54 -4.37 6.26 -58.29
C SER A 54 -4.80 7.74 -58.16
N GLU A 55 -3.75 8.54 -57.89
CA GLU A 55 -3.57 9.99 -57.99
C GLU A 55 -3.89 10.88 -56.76
N THR A 56 -2.82 11.46 -56.25
CA THR A 56 -2.61 12.42 -55.14
C THR A 56 -3.54 13.66 -55.17
N PRO A 57 -3.89 14.30 -54.02
CA PRO A 57 -2.92 14.88 -53.10
C PRO A 57 -3.14 14.59 -51.60
N HIS A 58 -1.98 14.57 -50.95
CA HIS A 58 -1.72 14.55 -49.52
C HIS A 58 -2.79 15.29 -48.68
N ARG A 59 -3.72 14.54 -48.08
CA ARG A 59 -4.31 14.92 -46.80
C ARG A 59 -3.56 14.14 -45.74
N THR A 60 -2.70 14.82 -45.00
CA THR A 60 -2.20 14.32 -43.71
C THR A 60 -3.42 13.98 -42.86
N ASN A 61 -3.72 12.70 -42.72
CA ASN A 61 -4.64 12.23 -41.70
C ASN A 61 -4.10 12.77 -40.38
N GLY A 62 -4.93 13.56 -39.68
CA GLY A 62 -4.53 14.22 -38.45
C GLY A 62 -3.83 13.20 -37.56
N SER A 63 -2.56 13.46 -37.29
CA SER A 63 -1.89 12.83 -36.15
C SER A 63 -2.75 13.19 -34.96
N ILE A 64 -3.54 12.23 -34.49
CA ILE A 64 -3.96 12.23 -33.09
C ILE A 64 -2.63 12.12 -32.38
N SER A 65 -2.06 13.27 -32.05
CA SER A 65 -0.87 13.38 -31.23
C SER A 65 -1.12 12.47 -30.04
N ALA A 66 -0.30 11.42 -29.94
CA ALA A 66 -0.29 10.59 -28.75
C ALA A 66 -0.27 11.55 -27.56
N PRO A 67 -1.23 11.46 -26.63
CA PRO A 67 -1.34 12.39 -25.52
C PRO A 67 0.02 12.49 -24.84
N GLU A 68 0.60 13.70 -24.87
CA GLU A 68 1.97 13.96 -24.45
C GLU A 68 2.19 13.37 -23.04
N THR A 69 3.11 12.41 -22.95
CA THR A 69 3.47 11.71 -21.71
C THR A 69 4.40 12.56 -20.84
N ASN A 70 4.24 13.89 -20.88
CA ASN A 70 5.12 14.79 -20.17
C ASN A 70 5.06 14.45 -18.66
N PRO A 71 6.21 14.23 -18.02
CA PRO A 71 6.29 13.96 -16.59
C PRO A 71 5.64 15.11 -15.82
N GLU A 72 4.87 14.78 -14.78
CA GLU A 72 4.47 15.81 -13.80
C GLU A 72 5.74 16.22 -13.06
N ALA A 73 6.05 17.52 -13.10
CA ALA A 73 7.21 18.05 -12.39
C ALA A 73 7.12 17.63 -10.92
N ASP A 74 8.19 17.03 -10.40
CA ASP A 74 8.34 16.69 -8.98
C ASP A 74 7.43 15.55 -8.46
N ASN A 75 6.69 14.85 -9.33
CA ASN A 75 5.97 13.61 -9.01
C ASN A 75 6.85 12.39 -9.32
N PRO A 76 7.33 11.63 -8.33
CA PRO A 76 8.22 10.49 -8.57
C PRO A 76 7.47 9.21 -8.97
N THR A 77 6.14 9.26 -9.09
CA THR A 77 5.28 8.11 -9.41
C THR A 77 4.80 8.15 -10.84
N VAL A 78 4.43 6.99 -11.39
CA VAL A 78 3.74 6.90 -12.70
C VAL A 78 2.26 7.29 -12.63
N ILE A 79 1.76 7.61 -11.42
CA ILE A 79 0.35 7.93 -11.14
C ILE A 79 0.19 9.46 -11.09
N PRO A 80 -0.74 10.06 -11.87
CA PRO A 80 -1.01 11.48 -11.79
C PRO A 80 -1.40 11.94 -10.38
N GLN A 81 -0.92 13.11 -9.94
CA GLN A 81 -1.24 13.66 -8.62
C GLN A 81 -2.76 13.84 -8.43
N GLU A 82 -3.49 14.21 -9.48
CA GLU A 82 -4.96 14.31 -9.46
C GLU A 82 -5.66 12.98 -9.18
N LEU A 83 -5.02 11.85 -9.52
CA LEU A 83 -5.54 10.53 -9.18
C LEU A 83 -5.15 10.17 -7.73
N LEU A 84 -3.93 10.46 -7.32
CA LEU A 84 -3.47 10.24 -5.94
C LEU A 84 -4.32 11.01 -4.92
N SER A 85 -4.77 12.22 -5.23
CA SER A 85 -5.60 13.05 -4.34
C SER A 85 -6.97 12.45 -4.00
N LYS A 86 -7.40 11.42 -4.75
CA LYS A 86 -8.68 10.74 -4.55
C LYS A 86 -8.61 9.65 -3.47
N PHE A 87 -7.43 9.40 -2.90
CA PHE A 87 -7.19 8.32 -1.95
C PHE A 87 -6.83 8.83 -0.55
N HIS A 88 -7.14 8.00 0.45
CA HIS A 88 -6.56 8.05 1.78
C HIS A 88 -5.52 6.93 1.87
N PHE A 89 -4.31 7.25 2.34
CA PHE A 89 -3.17 6.34 2.27
C PHE A 89 -2.92 5.64 3.60
N ALA A 90 -2.66 4.34 3.52
CA ALA A 90 -2.14 3.56 4.63
C ALA A 90 -0.95 2.71 4.14
N PHE A 91 0.04 2.56 5.00
CA PHE A 91 1.27 1.82 4.71
C PHE A 91 1.39 0.65 5.66
N LEU A 92 1.76 -0.52 5.15
CA LEU A 92 2.10 -1.69 5.94
C LEU A 92 3.59 -1.94 5.78
N ILE A 93 4.32 -2.05 6.88
CA ILE A 93 5.76 -2.35 6.87
C ILE A 93 6.04 -3.61 7.67
N ARG A 94 7.07 -4.35 7.26
CA ARG A 94 7.53 -5.55 7.95
C ARG A 94 9.05 -5.53 8.04
N ASP A 95 9.60 -6.05 9.13
CA ASP A 95 11.05 -6.13 9.28
C ASP A 95 11.67 -6.98 8.14
N PRO A 96 12.69 -6.46 7.42
CA PRO A 96 13.39 -7.18 6.35
C PRO A 96 13.87 -8.57 6.76
N HIS A 97 14.24 -8.79 8.03
CA HIS A 97 14.64 -10.11 8.53
C HIS A 97 13.56 -11.18 8.38
N TYR A 98 12.29 -10.79 8.24
CA TYR A 98 11.18 -11.71 8.04
C TYR A 98 10.56 -11.62 6.64
N SER A 99 10.51 -10.43 6.04
CA SER A 99 9.90 -10.25 4.70
C SER A 99 10.79 -10.80 3.59
N ILE A 100 12.10 -10.52 3.60
CA ILE A 100 13.05 -10.97 2.58
C ILE A 100 13.15 -12.50 2.50
N PRO A 101 13.41 -13.25 3.59
CA PRO A 101 13.45 -14.70 3.50
C PRO A 101 12.08 -15.33 3.19
N SER A 102 10.98 -14.61 3.45
CA SER A 102 9.64 -15.02 3.03
C SER A 102 9.46 -14.89 1.52
N TYR A 103 9.91 -13.78 0.93
CA TYR A 103 9.89 -13.58 -0.52
C TYR A 103 10.86 -14.54 -1.23
N TYR A 104 12.10 -14.67 -0.74
CA TYR A 104 13.08 -15.63 -1.27
C TYR A 104 12.56 -17.08 -1.28
N ARG A 105 11.78 -17.47 -0.26
CA ARG A 105 11.14 -18.80 -0.23
C ARG A 105 10.17 -19.02 -1.40
N CYS A 106 9.53 -17.97 -1.89
CA CYS A 106 8.63 -18.06 -3.06
C CYS A 106 9.39 -18.27 -4.37
N THR A 107 10.70 -18.04 -4.40
CA THR A 107 11.51 -18.10 -5.62
C THR A 107 12.40 -19.34 -5.72
N ILE A 108 12.13 -20.35 -4.89
CA ILE A 108 12.90 -21.60 -4.82
C ILE A 108 11.98 -22.83 -4.69
N PRO A 109 12.47 -24.04 -5.02
CA PRO A 109 11.69 -25.26 -4.86
C PRO A 109 11.26 -25.53 -3.41
N PRO A 110 10.05 -26.08 -3.21
CA PRO A 110 9.06 -26.47 -4.22
C PRO A 110 8.07 -25.36 -4.62
N LEU A 111 8.25 -24.13 -4.11
CA LEU A 111 7.22 -23.08 -4.21
C LEU A 111 7.33 -22.28 -5.52
N ASP A 112 8.50 -22.24 -6.15
CA ASP A 112 8.71 -21.66 -7.49
C ASP A 112 7.84 -22.33 -8.56
N ASP A 113 7.67 -23.66 -8.50
CA ASP A 113 6.79 -24.42 -9.41
C ASP A 113 5.32 -23.99 -9.32
N VAL A 114 4.88 -23.56 -8.12
CA VAL A 114 3.49 -23.13 -7.86
C VAL A 114 3.30 -21.66 -8.20
N THR A 115 4.26 -20.84 -7.78
CA THR A 115 4.19 -19.38 -7.93
C THR A 115 4.53 -18.92 -9.35
N GLY A 116 5.37 -19.68 -10.05
CA GLY A 116 5.97 -19.30 -11.34
C GLY A 116 7.13 -18.31 -11.22
N PHE A 117 7.64 -18.06 -10.00
CA PHE A 117 8.74 -17.14 -9.75
C PHE A 117 10.02 -17.96 -9.57
N TYR A 118 10.91 -17.93 -10.57
CA TYR A 118 12.15 -18.73 -10.54
C TYR A 118 13.39 -17.91 -10.20
N GLU A 119 13.23 -16.60 -10.07
CA GLU A 119 14.31 -15.65 -9.80
C GLU A 119 13.91 -14.72 -8.65
N PHE A 120 14.90 -14.40 -7.82
CA PHE A 120 14.75 -13.45 -6.73
C PHE A 120 15.24 -12.07 -7.19
N TYR A 121 14.29 -11.15 -7.36
CA TYR A 121 14.57 -9.78 -7.75
C TYR A 121 14.63 -8.90 -6.51
N GLU A 122 15.85 -8.59 -6.06
CA GLU A 122 16.06 -7.82 -4.83
C GLU A 122 15.40 -6.45 -4.84
N ASN A 123 15.33 -5.81 -6.02
CA ASN A 123 14.65 -4.54 -6.23
C ASN A 123 13.12 -4.63 -6.07
N GLU A 124 12.51 -5.81 -6.19
CA GLU A 124 11.08 -6.01 -5.91
C GLU A 124 10.77 -6.02 -4.41
N SER A 125 11.78 -5.97 -3.52
CA SER A 125 11.57 -5.83 -2.07
C SER A 125 10.82 -4.53 -1.71
N GLY A 126 10.97 -3.47 -2.52
CA GLY A 126 10.06 -2.33 -2.55
C GLY A 126 10.19 -1.30 -1.42
N TYR A 127 11.17 -1.38 -0.52
CA TYR A 127 11.27 -0.48 0.64
C TYR A 127 11.74 0.93 0.28
N ASP A 128 12.70 1.08 -0.64
CA ASP A 128 13.13 2.39 -1.16
C ASP A 128 11.95 3.09 -1.84
N GLU A 129 11.26 2.36 -2.72
CA GLU A 129 10.12 2.88 -3.46
C GLU A 129 8.99 3.28 -2.52
N LEU A 130 8.70 2.46 -1.49
CA LEU A 130 7.68 2.76 -0.49
C LEU A 130 8.04 4.02 0.30
N ARG A 131 9.32 4.19 0.69
CA ARG A 131 9.81 5.38 1.36
C ARG A 131 9.71 6.62 0.48
N ARG A 132 10.18 6.56 -0.76
CA ARG A 132 10.13 7.68 -1.72
C ARG A 132 8.69 8.10 -1.98
N PHE A 133 7.78 7.13 -2.12
CA PHE A 133 6.36 7.40 -2.27
C PHE A 133 5.76 8.05 -1.01
N PHE A 134 6.09 7.53 0.17
CA PHE A 134 5.68 8.11 1.45
C PHE A 134 6.17 9.56 1.63
N ASP A 135 7.45 9.82 1.36
CA ASP A 135 8.03 11.16 1.48
C ASP A 135 7.42 12.13 0.47
N TYR A 136 7.12 11.69 -0.75
CA TYR A 136 6.38 12.48 -1.73
C TYR A 136 4.97 12.84 -1.26
N LEU A 137 4.20 11.86 -0.78
CA LEU A 137 2.85 12.09 -0.27
C LEU A 137 2.85 13.03 0.94
N ARG A 138 3.88 12.97 1.78
CA ARG A 138 4.08 13.95 2.87
C ARG A 138 4.42 15.33 2.35
N LYS A 139 5.32 15.44 1.37
CA LYS A 139 5.69 16.71 0.76
C LYS A 139 4.48 17.44 0.18
N ILE A 140 3.56 16.73 -0.48
CA ILE A 140 2.33 17.30 -1.04
C ILE A 140 1.14 17.32 -0.06
N GLN A 141 1.38 16.97 1.21
CA GLN A 141 0.39 16.97 2.30
C GLN A 141 -0.84 16.06 2.07
N PHE A 142 -0.67 14.98 1.30
CA PHE A 142 -1.67 13.91 1.20
C PHE A 142 -1.55 12.91 2.36
N VAL A 143 -0.45 12.97 3.11
CA VAL A 143 -0.17 12.20 4.33
C VAL A 143 0.52 13.12 5.35
N GLY A 144 0.07 13.16 6.60
CA GLY A 144 0.62 14.08 7.61
C GLY A 144 0.20 15.54 7.36
N PRO A 145 0.57 16.49 8.25
CA PRO A 145 1.81 16.55 9.03
C PRO A 145 1.74 15.99 10.45
N SER A 146 0.55 15.62 10.94
CA SER A 146 0.36 15.11 12.30
C SER A 146 0.69 13.62 12.38
N HIS A 147 1.54 13.23 13.34
CA HIS A 147 1.81 11.82 13.62
C HIS A 147 0.59 11.20 14.30
N ALA A 148 0.27 9.95 13.98
CA ALA A 148 -0.77 9.15 14.65
C ALA A 148 -0.60 9.05 16.18
N SER A 149 0.60 9.32 16.70
CA SER A 149 0.89 9.40 18.14
C SER A 149 0.33 10.67 18.80
N THR A 150 -0.03 11.69 18.02
CA THR A 150 -0.66 12.91 18.55
C THR A 150 -2.15 12.64 18.61
N VAL A 151 -2.61 12.09 19.72
CA VAL A 151 -4.03 11.95 20.02
C VAL A 151 -4.66 13.34 19.93
N HIS A 152 -5.31 13.65 18.82
CA HIS A 152 -6.39 14.62 18.87
C HIS A 152 -7.54 13.93 19.59
N THR A 153 -7.65 14.19 20.90
CA THR A 153 -8.92 14.12 21.63
C THR A 153 -9.83 15.23 21.08
N GLY A 154 -10.19 15.12 19.81
CA GLY A 154 -11.29 15.88 19.22
C GLY A 154 -12.54 15.08 19.48
N ASN A 155 -13.16 15.27 20.65
CA ASN A 155 -14.50 14.77 20.89
C ASN A 155 -15.41 15.33 19.80
N ALA A 156 -15.91 14.45 18.93
CA ALA A 156 -17.13 14.70 18.16
C ALA A 156 -18.31 14.69 19.14
N ASN A 157 -18.45 15.80 19.90
CA ASN A 157 -19.61 16.23 20.69
C ASN A 157 -19.11 17.05 21.90
N ALA A 158 -18.79 18.32 21.68
CA ALA A 158 -18.80 19.30 22.75
C ALA A 158 -19.79 20.39 22.36
N THR A 159 -21.02 20.21 22.81
CA THR A 159 -22.10 21.19 22.80
C THR A 159 -21.59 22.51 23.37
N LEU A 160 -21.82 23.58 22.61
CA LEU A 160 -21.67 24.97 23.03
C LEU A 160 -22.29 25.20 24.41
N ASN A 161 -21.48 25.63 25.36
CA ASN A 161 -21.89 26.60 26.38
C ASN A 161 -20.63 27.36 26.81
N GLY A 162 -20.62 28.65 26.49
CA GLY A 162 -19.47 29.52 26.64
C GLY A 162 -19.25 30.01 28.07
N THR A 163 -18.06 30.55 28.31
CA THR A 163 -17.90 31.81 29.07
C THR A 163 -16.59 32.47 28.62
N VAL A 164 -16.67 33.78 28.48
CA VAL A 164 -15.74 34.73 27.85
C VAL A 164 -14.60 35.11 28.82
N ASN A 165 -13.41 35.45 28.30
CA ASN A 165 -12.67 36.69 28.63
C ASN A 165 -11.33 36.77 27.89
N GLY A 166 -11.20 37.76 27.00
CA GLY A 166 -9.96 38.05 26.28
C GLY A 166 -10.16 39.03 25.12
N THR A 167 -10.21 40.31 25.45
CA THR A 167 -10.43 41.45 24.55
C THR A 167 -9.21 41.71 23.65
N THR A 168 -9.34 41.59 22.32
CA THR A 168 -8.58 42.40 21.35
C THR A 168 -9.35 42.54 20.05
N ASN A 169 -9.59 43.79 19.62
CA ASN A 169 -10.15 44.17 18.34
C ASN A 169 -9.22 43.79 17.18
N GLY A 170 -9.74 43.02 16.22
CA GLY A 170 -9.06 42.69 14.97
C GLY A 170 -10.04 42.09 13.97
N THR A 171 -10.43 42.93 13.01
CA THR A 171 -11.21 42.72 11.79
C THR A 171 -11.48 41.27 11.36
N THR A 172 -12.76 40.93 11.22
CA THR A 172 -13.28 39.66 10.67
C THR A 172 -12.83 39.44 9.23
N ASN A 173 -11.96 38.45 9.00
CA ASN A 173 -11.77 37.83 7.69
C ASN A 173 -11.93 36.32 7.86
N GLY A 174 -12.69 35.72 6.94
CA GLY A 174 -13.32 34.41 7.07
C GLY A 174 -12.43 33.28 7.58
N ILE A 175 -13.00 32.48 8.47
CA ILE A 175 -12.47 31.20 8.92
C ILE A 175 -12.43 30.29 7.68
N HIS A 176 -11.28 30.27 7.01
CA HIS A 176 -10.87 29.08 6.27
C HIS A 176 -10.67 28.02 7.36
N SER A 177 -11.62 27.08 7.47
CA SER A 177 -11.40 25.86 8.23
C SER A 177 -10.12 25.22 7.68
N GLU A 178 -9.08 25.18 8.50
CA GLU A 178 -7.86 24.43 8.22
C GLU A 178 -8.24 23.06 7.64
N PRO A 179 -7.62 22.61 6.53
CA PRO A 179 -7.92 21.31 5.97
C PRO A 179 -7.76 20.25 7.06
N GLU A 180 -8.75 19.36 7.18
CA GLU A 180 -8.74 18.23 8.10
C GLU A 180 -7.37 17.53 7.99
N LYS A 181 -6.55 17.60 9.05
CA LYS A 181 -5.17 17.12 9.00
C LYS A 181 -5.18 15.63 8.73
N VAL A 182 -4.67 15.21 7.57
CA VAL A 182 -4.59 13.79 7.21
C VAL A 182 -3.58 13.10 8.11
N GLU A 183 -4.04 12.08 8.84
CA GLU A 183 -3.20 11.31 9.74
C GLU A 183 -2.19 10.44 8.97
N ILE A 184 -0.98 10.27 9.53
CA ILE A 184 -0.03 9.27 9.03
C ILE A 184 -0.44 7.87 9.50
N CYS A 185 -0.93 7.03 8.60
CA CYS A 185 -1.28 5.64 8.88
C CYS A 185 -0.18 4.68 8.43
N VAL A 186 0.74 4.31 9.33
CA VAL A 186 1.77 3.28 9.09
C VAL A 186 1.59 2.15 10.10
N VAL A 187 1.32 0.95 9.63
CA VAL A 187 1.17 -0.28 10.43
C VAL A 187 2.48 -1.06 10.37
N ASP A 188 3.09 -1.36 11.52
CA ASP A 188 4.18 -2.34 11.59
C ASP A 188 3.59 -3.74 11.78
N ALA A 189 4.06 -4.70 10.99
CA ALA A 189 3.54 -6.06 11.00
C ALA A 189 3.81 -6.80 12.31
N ASP A 190 4.90 -6.53 13.02
CA ASP A 190 5.15 -7.15 14.32
C ASP A 190 4.17 -6.58 15.36
N ASP A 191 3.92 -5.26 15.35
CA ASP A 191 2.92 -4.64 16.23
C ASP A 191 1.50 -5.21 15.96
N LEU A 192 1.13 -5.37 14.68
CA LEU A 192 -0.14 -5.98 14.27
C LEU A 192 -0.27 -7.44 14.76
N LEU A 193 0.80 -8.22 14.64
CA LEU A 193 0.78 -9.63 15.05
C LEU A 193 0.87 -9.80 16.57
N ASP A 194 1.50 -8.87 17.30
CA ASP A 194 1.58 -8.88 18.75
C ASP A 194 0.24 -8.46 19.39
N ASN A 195 -0.45 -7.45 18.83
CA ASN A 195 -1.71 -6.93 19.36
C ASN A 195 -2.72 -6.53 18.25
N PRO A 196 -3.32 -7.52 17.56
CA PRO A 196 -4.15 -7.26 16.39
C PRO A 196 -5.40 -6.43 16.67
N ALA A 197 -6.04 -6.61 17.82
CA ALA A 197 -7.25 -5.87 18.18
C ALA A 197 -6.98 -4.37 18.27
N ALA A 198 -5.97 -3.99 19.04
CA ALA A 198 -5.66 -2.58 19.24
C ALA A 198 -5.11 -1.92 17.96
N VAL A 199 -4.30 -2.64 17.16
CA VAL A 199 -3.81 -2.12 15.88
C VAL A 199 -4.92 -1.92 14.86
N ILE A 200 -5.83 -2.89 14.72
CA ILE A 200 -6.96 -2.77 13.78
C ILE A 200 -7.94 -1.69 14.25
N GLU A 201 -8.21 -1.60 15.56
CA GLU A 201 -9.01 -0.49 16.11
C GLU A 201 -8.39 0.88 15.79
N ARG A 202 -7.07 1.01 15.95
CA ARG A 202 -6.35 2.25 15.63
C ARG A 202 -6.36 2.56 14.13
N PHE A 203 -6.22 1.54 13.29
CA PHE A 203 -6.32 1.64 11.84
C PHE A 203 -7.71 2.12 11.43
N CYS A 204 -8.79 1.48 11.91
CA CYS A 204 -10.18 1.86 11.68
C CYS A 204 -10.41 3.33 12.02
N LYS A 205 -9.95 3.78 13.19
CA LYS A 205 -10.02 5.20 13.58
C LYS A 205 -9.32 6.13 12.59
N SER A 206 -8.12 5.77 12.11
CA SER A 206 -7.36 6.58 11.15
C SER A 206 -8.09 6.67 9.79
N VAL A 207 -8.69 5.57 9.35
CA VAL A 207 -9.37 5.51 8.04
C VAL A 207 -10.84 5.96 8.09
N GLY A 208 -11.38 6.21 9.28
CA GLY A 208 -12.77 6.66 9.48
C GLY A 208 -13.79 5.53 9.38
N GLU A 209 -13.40 4.31 9.75
CA GLU A 209 -14.28 3.14 9.83
C GLU A 209 -14.55 2.80 11.31
N GLU A 210 -15.71 2.21 11.59
CA GLU A 210 -16.05 1.71 12.93
C GLU A 210 -15.37 0.36 13.17
N TYR A 211 -14.64 0.22 14.27
CA TYR A 211 -14.05 -1.06 14.66
C TYR A 211 -15.09 -1.96 15.30
N THR A 212 -15.14 -3.23 14.87
CA THR A 212 -15.83 -4.29 15.62
C THR A 212 -14.91 -5.51 15.80
N PRO A 213 -14.98 -6.23 16.93
CA PRO A 213 -14.15 -7.42 17.16
C PRO A 213 -14.27 -8.51 16.09
N GLU A 214 -15.41 -8.57 15.39
CA GLU A 214 -15.70 -9.50 14.30
C GLU A 214 -14.80 -9.26 13.08
N MET A 215 -14.21 -8.06 12.92
CA MET A 215 -13.23 -7.79 11.87
C MET A 215 -11.98 -8.70 11.95
N LEU A 216 -11.72 -9.29 13.11
CA LEU A 216 -10.64 -10.25 13.31
C LEU A 216 -11.06 -11.70 13.09
N GLN A 217 -12.30 -11.97 12.65
CA GLN A 217 -12.87 -13.30 12.54
C GLN A 217 -13.56 -13.49 11.18
N TRP A 218 -13.25 -14.59 10.50
CA TRP A 218 -13.79 -14.92 9.17
C TRP A 218 -14.01 -16.43 9.03
N SER A 219 -14.55 -17.04 10.08
CA SER A 219 -14.70 -18.50 10.18
C SER A 219 -15.93 -19.06 9.46
N SER A 220 -16.83 -18.22 8.95
CA SER A 220 -18.05 -18.68 8.27
C SER A 220 -17.73 -19.25 6.89
N GLU A 221 -18.53 -20.22 6.41
CA GLU A 221 -18.38 -20.76 5.05
C GLU A 221 -18.47 -19.66 3.98
N LYS A 222 -19.31 -18.65 4.22
CA LYS A 222 -19.46 -17.50 3.33
C LYS A 222 -18.16 -16.70 3.25
N ASP A 223 -17.53 -16.39 4.38
CA ASP A 223 -16.29 -15.60 4.39
C ASP A 223 -15.13 -16.38 3.77
N GLN A 224 -15.05 -17.68 4.07
CA GLN A 224 -14.06 -18.58 3.48
C GLN A 224 -14.22 -18.68 1.95
N LYS A 225 -15.46 -18.74 1.46
CA LYS A 225 -15.73 -18.71 0.02
C LYS A 225 -15.31 -17.38 -0.60
N VAL A 226 -15.62 -16.24 0.04
CA VAL A 226 -15.21 -14.92 -0.44
C VAL A 226 -13.67 -14.81 -0.51
N ALA A 227 -12.97 -15.29 0.52
CA ALA A 227 -11.52 -15.31 0.54
C ALA A 227 -10.95 -16.19 -0.58
N HIS A 228 -11.47 -17.40 -0.76
CA HIS A 228 -11.07 -18.31 -1.83
C HIS A 228 -11.24 -17.66 -3.21
N ASP A 229 -12.41 -17.07 -3.48
CA ASP A 229 -12.69 -16.44 -4.77
C ASP A 229 -11.78 -15.21 -5.01
N ALA A 230 -11.47 -14.44 -3.97
CA ALA A 230 -10.62 -13.25 -4.06
C ALA A 230 -9.13 -13.60 -4.31
N PHE A 231 -8.64 -14.68 -3.69
CA PHE A 231 -7.23 -15.09 -3.77
C PHE A 231 -6.92 -16.17 -4.80
N ALA A 232 -7.91 -16.72 -5.50
CA ALA A 232 -7.75 -17.81 -6.47
C ALA A 232 -6.68 -17.57 -7.55
N LYS A 233 -6.36 -16.30 -7.88
CA LYS A 233 -5.35 -15.93 -8.88
C LYS A 233 -3.90 -15.99 -8.37
N TRP A 234 -3.70 -16.13 -7.06
CA TRP A 234 -2.41 -16.02 -6.38
C TRP A 234 -2.09 -17.31 -5.62
N HIS A 235 -2.24 -18.45 -6.30
CA HIS A 235 -1.98 -19.77 -5.72
C HIS A 235 -0.51 -19.87 -5.26
N GLY A 236 -0.27 -20.43 -4.06
CA GLY A 236 1.06 -20.51 -3.46
C GLY A 236 1.52 -19.26 -2.71
N PHE A 237 0.90 -18.09 -2.95
CA PHE A 237 1.25 -16.85 -2.25
C PHE A 237 0.42 -16.60 -0.98
N HIS A 238 -0.84 -17.01 -0.99
CA HIS A 238 -1.81 -16.67 0.07
C HIS A 238 -2.43 -17.90 0.74
N ASP A 239 -1.82 -19.08 0.59
CA ASP A 239 -2.36 -20.33 1.13
C ASP A 239 -2.54 -20.28 2.66
N ASP A 240 -1.59 -19.66 3.37
CA ASP A 240 -1.69 -19.46 4.83
C ASP A 240 -2.88 -18.54 5.19
N ALA A 241 -3.11 -17.49 4.40
CA ALA A 241 -4.26 -16.60 4.58
C ALA A 241 -5.58 -17.31 4.26
N LEU A 242 -5.61 -18.12 3.20
CA LEU A 242 -6.76 -18.93 2.81
C LEU A 242 -7.11 -20.00 3.85
N GLY A 243 -6.12 -20.58 4.52
CA GLY A 243 -6.32 -21.54 5.60
C GLY A 243 -6.72 -20.91 6.94
N SER A 244 -6.61 -19.60 7.08
CA SER A 244 -6.89 -18.89 8.32
C SER A 244 -8.39 -18.64 8.52
N LYS A 245 -8.81 -18.49 9.79
CA LYS A 245 -10.20 -18.16 10.17
C LYS A 245 -10.30 -16.92 11.07
N SER A 246 -9.16 -16.36 11.46
CA SER A 246 -9.08 -15.21 12.35
C SER A 246 -7.66 -14.67 12.42
N LEU A 247 -7.52 -13.38 12.76
CA LEU A 247 -6.24 -12.79 13.17
C LEU A 247 -6.16 -12.80 14.70
N ARG A 248 -5.16 -13.49 15.24
CA ARG A 248 -4.95 -13.62 16.69
C ARG A 248 -3.54 -13.16 17.07
N PRO A 249 -3.33 -12.71 18.33
CA PRO A 249 -1.99 -12.45 18.83
C PRO A 249 -1.08 -13.65 18.57
N ARG A 250 0.11 -13.40 18.02
CA ARG A 250 1.10 -14.45 17.77
C ARG A 250 1.50 -15.09 19.10
N ALA A 251 1.57 -16.42 19.15
CA ALA A 251 2.15 -17.10 20.30
C ALA A 251 3.68 -16.94 20.26
N HIS A 252 4.25 -16.15 21.17
CA HIS A 252 5.71 -16.09 21.27
C HIS A 252 6.25 -17.41 21.84
N GLY A 253 7.09 -18.11 21.07
CA GLY A 253 7.77 -19.34 21.52
C GLY A 253 7.23 -20.65 20.92
N VAL A 254 6.24 -20.60 20.03
CA VAL A 254 5.82 -21.76 19.23
C VAL A 254 6.30 -21.58 17.80
N ALA A 255 7.19 -22.46 17.34
CA ALA A 255 7.47 -22.61 15.92
C ALA A 255 6.22 -23.22 15.29
N ILE A 256 5.34 -22.39 14.71
CA ILE A 256 4.18 -22.90 13.98
C ILE A 256 4.65 -23.25 12.58
N PHE A 257 5.16 -24.47 12.41
CA PHE A 257 5.26 -25.12 11.12
C PHE A 257 4.06 -26.07 10.98
N GLY A 258 3.12 -25.73 10.09
CA GLY A 258 1.94 -26.54 9.80
C GLY A 258 0.62 -25.76 9.80
N THR A 259 -0.44 -26.40 9.32
CA THR A 259 -1.81 -25.87 9.32
C THR A 259 -2.24 -25.51 10.73
N CYS A 260 -2.49 -24.23 10.97
CA CYS A 260 -2.88 -23.70 12.26
C CYS A 260 -4.30 -24.17 12.61
N THR A 261 -4.46 -25.08 13.56
CA THR A 261 -5.76 -25.37 14.17
C THR A 261 -6.02 -24.39 15.31
N ALA A 262 -7.31 -24.11 15.58
CA ALA A 262 -7.73 -23.12 16.58
C ALA A 262 -7.27 -23.46 18.01
N ASP A 263 -6.91 -24.72 18.28
CA ASP A 263 -6.65 -25.25 19.62
C ASP A 263 -5.22 -24.99 20.12
N THR A 264 -4.26 -24.73 19.22
CA THR A 264 -2.83 -24.53 19.58
C THR A 264 -2.57 -23.19 20.29
N TYR A 265 -3.53 -22.24 20.22
CA TYR A 265 -3.35 -20.86 20.69
C TYR A 265 -3.76 -20.63 22.16
N SER A 266 -4.44 -21.58 22.81
CA SER A 266 -5.16 -21.33 24.07
C SER A 266 -4.28 -21.24 25.33
N SER A 267 -3.02 -21.67 25.30
CA SER A 267 -2.23 -21.86 26.54
C SER A 267 -0.84 -21.20 26.59
N VAL A 268 -0.45 -20.40 25.61
CA VAL A 268 0.92 -19.85 25.57
C VAL A 268 0.93 -18.44 26.15
N ALA A 269 1.45 -18.30 27.37
CA ALA A 269 1.82 -17.01 27.92
C ALA A 269 2.72 -16.27 26.93
N ASN A 270 2.33 -15.06 26.52
CA ASN A 270 3.07 -14.16 25.63
C ASN A 270 4.42 -13.75 26.25
N LYS A 271 5.39 -14.66 26.29
CA LYS A 271 6.78 -14.33 26.60
C LYS A 271 7.43 -13.82 25.33
N LYS A 272 7.47 -12.49 25.17
CA LYS A 272 8.20 -11.82 24.09
C LYS A 272 9.58 -12.46 23.96
N LYS A 273 9.81 -13.22 22.88
CA LYS A 273 11.10 -13.86 22.62
C LYS A 273 12.14 -12.73 22.52
N ALA A 274 13.33 -12.93 23.09
CA ALA A 274 14.42 -11.99 22.93
C ALA A 274 14.64 -11.73 21.43
N ALA A 275 14.92 -10.47 21.07
CA ALA A 275 15.23 -10.12 19.69
C ALA A 275 16.44 -10.96 19.26
N LYS A 276 16.31 -11.64 18.11
CA LYS A 276 17.41 -12.40 17.53
C LYS A 276 18.53 -11.45 17.13
N THR A 277 19.75 -11.91 17.34
CA THR A 277 20.98 -11.31 16.80
C THR A 277 21.09 -11.56 15.30
N GLU A 278 21.95 -10.78 14.63
CA GLU A 278 22.22 -10.96 13.20
C GLU A 278 22.80 -12.36 12.93
N GLU A 279 23.65 -12.84 13.83
CA GLU A 279 24.28 -14.16 13.74
C GLU A 279 23.25 -15.29 13.88
N GLU A 280 22.23 -15.12 14.73
CA GLU A 280 21.13 -16.09 14.87
C GLU A 280 20.26 -16.14 13.60
N PHE A 281 19.99 -14.98 12.98
CA PHE A 281 19.29 -14.94 11.69
C PHE A 281 20.11 -15.60 10.58
N ASP A 282 21.40 -15.28 10.49
CA ASP A 282 22.30 -15.86 9.48
C ASP A 282 22.40 -17.39 9.61
N ALA A 283 22.48 -17.90 10.85
CA ALA A 283 22.50 -19.32 11.12
C ALA A 283 21.21 -20.01 10.65
N GLU A 284 20.05 -19.44 10.97
CA GLU A 284 18.75 -19.98 10.55
C GLU A 284 18.58 -19.96 9.02
N TRP A 285 18.97 -18.86 8.36
CA TRP A 285 18.87 -18.78 6.90
C TRP A 285 19.84 -19.73 6.22
N LYS A 286 21.04 -19.92 6.76
CA LYS A 286 22.01 -20.89 6.24
C LYS A 286 21.52 -22.32 6.39
N GLU A 287 20.93 -22.66 7.52
CA GLU A 287 20.30 -23.97 7.74
C GLU A 287 19.16 -24.21 6.74
N LYS A 288 18.30 -23.21 6.55
CA LYS A 288 17.07 -23.36 5.75
C LYS A 288 17.27 -23.24 4.24
N TYR A 289 18.16 -22.34 3.81
CA TYR A 289 18.32 -21.93 2.40
C TYR A 289 19.72 -22.20 1.86
N GLY A 290 20.60 -22.79 2.66
CA GLY A 290 22.00 -23.02 2.31
C GLY A 290 22.83 -21.74 2.24
N GLU A 291 24.13 -21.90 2.01
CA GLU A 291 25.11 -20.80 2.01
C GLU A 291 24.79 -19.71 0.98
N LYS A 292 24.39 -20.11 -0.24
CA LYS A 292 24.05 -19.17 -1.32
C LYS A 292 22.80 -18.36 -0.98
N GLY A 293 21.73 -19.03 -0.52
CA GLY A 293 20.48 -18.38 -0.16
C GLY A 293 20.65 -17.42 1.00
N ALA A 294 21.36 -17.83 2.05
CA ALA A 294 21.66 -16.98 3.20
C ALA A 294 22.41 -15.68 2.81
N LYS A 295 23.40 -15.77 1.90
CA LYS A 295 24.13 -14.59 1.41
C LYS A 295 23.25 -13.63 0.63
N ILE A 296 22.35 -14.15 -0.21
CA ILE A 296 21.38 -13.34 -0.97
C ILE A 296 20.44 -12.63 0.02
N ILE A 297 19.87 -13.38 0.97
CA ILE A 297 18.96 -12.83 1.97
C ILE A 297 19.64 -11.75 2.81
N ARG A 298 20.84 -12.00 3.35
CA ARG A 298 21.63 -11.03 4.11
C ARG A 298 21.85 -9.74 3.33
N SER A 299 22.31 -9.86 2.09
CA SER A 299 22.57 -8.71 1.21
C SER A 299 21.32 -7.87 0.95
N ALA A 300 20.17 -8.53 0.77
CA ALA A 300 18.89 -7.85 0.57
C ALA A 300 18.34 -7.23 1.87
N VAL A 301 18.48 -7.91 3.01
CA VAL A 301 18.12 -7.38 4.34
C VAL A 301 18.88 -6.09 4.62
N ASP A 302 20.21 -6.12 4.50
CA ASP A 302 21.08 -4.97 4.81
C ASP A 302 20.72 -3.74 3.96
N ARG A 303 20.41 -3.94 2.68
CA ARG A 303 20.01 -2.87 1.77
C ARG A 303 18.68 -2.22 2.15
N ASN A 304 17.68 -3.01 2.56
CA ASN A 304 16.34 -2.50 2.83
C ASN A 304 16.16 -1.99 4.28
N MET A 305 17.11 -2.33 5.17
CA MET A 305 16.97 -2.06 6.61
C MET A 305 16.92 -0.57 6.95
N ALA A 306 17.66 0.27 6.22
CA ALA A 306 17.66 1.72 6.47
C ALA A 306 16.29 2.35 6.19
N ASP A 307 15.65 1.97 5.08
CA ASP A 307 14.34 2.47 4.67
C ASP A 307 13.22 1.93 5.57
N TYR A 308 13.29 0.65 5.94
CA TYR A 308 12.41 0.08 6.96
C TYR A 308 12.49 0.87 8.27
N ARG A 309 13.70 1.08 8.81
CA ARG A 309 13.90 1.83 10.06
C ARG A 309 13.46 3.29 9.96
N TYR A 310 13.54 3.89 8.77
CA TYR A 310 12.99 5.22 8.52
C TYR A 310 11.46 5.22 8.64
N LEU A 311 10.78 4.35 7.90
CA LEU A 311 9.31 4.23 7.92
C LEU A 311 8.79 3.83 9.31
N LYS A 312 9.50 2.96 10.03
CA LYS A 312 9.14 2.52 11.39
C LYS A 312 9.03 3.65 12.40
N LYS A 313 9.73 4.77 12.20
CA LYS A 313 9.58 5.97 13.06
C LYS A 313 8.17 6.55 13.01
N PHE A 314 7.44 6.29 11.93
CA PHE A 314 6.07 6.76 11.70
C PHE A 314 5.00 5.71 12.04
N ALA A 315 5.41 4.49 12.41
CA ALA A 315 4.47 3.43 12.80
C ALA A 315 3.56 3.90 13.94
N MET A 316 2.26 3.61 13.81
CA MET A 316 1.25 3.96 14.79
C MET A 316 1.65 3.44 16.17
N LYS A 317 1.42 4.25 17.20
CA LYS A 317 1.63 3.85 18.59
C LYS A 317 0.31 3.36 19.15
N ILE A 318 0.38 2.18 19.76
CA ILE A 318 -0.71 1.51 20.46
C ILE A 318 -0.54 1.71 21.95
#